data_AF-A0A3G8YH87-F1
#
_entry.id   AF-A0A3G8YH87-F1
#
_cell.length_a   1.000
_cell.length_b   1.000
_cell.length_c   1.000
_cell.angle_alpha   90.00
_cell.angle_beta   90.00
_cell.angle_gamma   90.00
#
_symmetry.space_group_name_H-M   'P 1'
#
loop_
_entity.id
_entity.type
_entity.pdbx_description
1 polymer ?
#
loop_
_entity_poly.entity_id
_entity_poly.type
_entity_poly.pdbx_seq_one_letter_code
_entity_poly.pdbx_strand_id
1 'polypeptide(L)'
;MRLTDEQWAVLGPLIPPPEKKTLRGRPRRPDREVFEGILWVLHTGAQWNQLPTTYPPKSTCFERFQEWNNRTIFPALLEALYEQLDDQGLLDLRESFIDGTFSAAKKGALMSGRPKKGKGTKVMLMVEASGLPISVFTTSASPSEVTLVQNTLDSMFGWDYPERLIGDKAYDSDGLDSEMAHRGIEMIAPNRRNRRQTQDGRPLRRYRKRWKVERTIAWLQNFRRIVTRYERLAEHFLSFVQLACVLLLLRRISG
;
A
#
# COMPACT_ATOMS: atom_id res chain seq x y z
N MET A 1 18.19 -2.25 5.26
CA MET A 1 18.19 -1.90 3.82
C MET A 1 18.63 -0.45 3.76
N ARG A 2 19.61 -0.10 2.93
CA ARG A 2 20.10 1.28 2.84
C ARG A 2 19.56 1.94 1.59
N LEU A 3 19.28 3.23 1.68
CA LEU A 3 18.88 4.05 0.54
C LEU A 3 20.13 4.63 -0.12
N THR A 4 20.09 4.81 -1.44
CA THR A 4 21.10 5.62 -2.12
C THR A 4 20.94 7.09 -1.73
N ASP A 5 21.97 7.91 -1.98
CA ASP A 5 21.89 9.34 -1.71
C ASP A 5 20.81 10.01 -2.58
N GLU A 6 20.64 9.57 -3.81
CA GLU A 6 19.58 10.02 -4.74
C GLU A 6 18.18 9.70 -4.20
N GLN A 7 17.96 8.46 -3.73
CA GLN A 7 16.70 8.06 -3.12
C GLN A 7 16.39 8.87 -1.86
N TRP A 8 17.40 9.13 -1.04
CA TRP A 8 17.23 9.97 0.15
C TRP A 8 17.02 11.44 -0.20
N ALA A 9 17.62 11.94 -1.27
CA ALA A 9 17.39 13.31 -1.74
C ALA A 9 15.92 13.55 -2.15
N VAL A 10 15.23 12.50 -2.63
CA VAL A 10 13.79 12.54 -2.89
C VAL A 10 12.97 12.46 -1.60
N LEU A 11 13.24 11.48 -0.72
CA LEU A 11 12.41 11.26 0.48
C LEU A 11 12.67 12.24 1.62
N GLY A 12 13.92 12.61 1.84
CA GLY A 12 14.37 13.40 2.99
C GLY A 12 13.64 14.73 3.15
N PRO A 13 13.51 15.55 2.09
CA PRO A 13 12.77 16.82 2.14
C PRO A 13 11.28 16.67 2.47
N LEU A 14 10.68 15.52 2.16
CA LEU A 14 9.27 15.24 2.41
C LEU A 14 8.99 14.83 3.86
N ILE A 15 10.02 14.52 4.65
CA ILE A 15 9.88 14.22 6.07
C ILE A 15 9.96 15.54 6.85
N PRO A 16 8.85 16.02 7.43
CA PRO A 16 8.84 17.30 8.11
C PRO A 16 9.73 17.27 9.36
N PRO A 17 10.36 18.42 9.71
CA PRO A 17 11.19 18.51 10.90
C PRO A 17 10.40 18.17 12.18
N PRO A 18 11.10 17.86 13.28
CA PRO A 18 10.44 17.60 14.56
C PRO A 18 9.69 18.85 15.04
N GLU A 19 8.47 18.67 15.55
CA GLU A 19 7.61 19.76 16.06
C GLU A 19 8.27 20.56 17.19
N LYS A 20 9.09 19.90 18.01
CA LYS A 20 9.84 20.53 19.09
C LYS A 20 11.33 20.33 18.87
N LYS A 21 12.06 21.44 18.80
CA LYS A 21 13.52 21.41 18.95
C LYS A 21 13.83 20.99 20.39
N THR A 22 14.47 19.84 20.57
CA THR A 22 14.96 19.42 21.87
C THR A 22 16.11 20.36 22.27
N LEU A 23 15.82 21.36 23.12
CA LEU A 23 16.83 22.30 23.63
C LEU A 23 17.73 21.69 24.72
N ARG A 24 17.32 20.55 25.30
CA ARG A 24 18.07 19.80 26.32
C ARG A 24 17.93 18.29 26.08
N GLY A 25 18.94 17.53 26.49
CA GLY A 25 18.99 16.06 26.38
C GLY A 25 19.87 15.56 25.22
N ARG A 26 19.85 14.23 24.99
CA ARG A 26 20.63 13.60 23.92
C ARG A 26 20.12 14.08 22.55
N PRO A 27 21.00 14.51 21.63
CA PRO A 27 20.60 14.90 20.28
C PRO A 27 19.79 13.82 19.57
N ARG A 28 18.78 14.25 18.83
CA ARG A 28 17.93 13.39 18.00
C ARG A 28 18.78 12.74 16.90
N ARG A 29 18.60 11.42 16.70
CA ARG A 29 19.30 10.70 15.63
C ARG A 29 18.82 11.18 14.25
N PRO A 30 19.72 11.20 13.24
CA PRO A 30 19.36 11.61 11.88
C PRO A 30 18.22 10.77 11.31
N ASP A 31 17.32 11.43 10.59
CA ASP A 31 16.09 10.82 10.09
C ASP A 31 16.38 9.69 9.09
N ARG A 32 17.41 9.84 8.25
CA ARG A 32 17.86 8.78 7.32
C ARG A 32 18.19 7.48 8.02
N GLU A 33 19.03 7.55 9.05
CA GLU A 33 19.48 6.35 9.78
C GLU A 33 18.29 5.62 10.42
N VAL A 34 17.34 6.38 10.96
CA VAL A 34 16.12 5.83 11.55
C VAL A 34 15.22 5.21 10.48
N PHE A 35 15.03 5.92 9.36
CA PHE A 35 14.25 5.45 8.22
C PHE A 35 14.82 4.12 7.70
N GLU A 36 16.13 4.04 7.46
CA GLU A 36 16.81 2.81 7.03
C GLU A 36 16.69 1.65 8.03
N GLY A 37 16.67 1.96 9.33
CA GLY A 37 16.39 0.98 10.39
C GLY A 37 14.97 0.42 10.29
N ILE A 38 13.97 1.28 10.05
CA ILE A 38 12.57 0.88 9.81
C ILE A 38 12.47 0.04 8.52
N LEU A 39 13.15 0.45 7.44
CA LEU A 39 13.19 -0.30 6.19
C LEU A 39 13.83 -1.68 6.35
N TRP A 40 14.84 -1.81 7.21
CA TRP A 40 15.42 -3.12 7.55
C TRP A 40 14.38 -4.02 8.21
N VAL A 41 13.56 -3.49 9.12
CA VAL A 41 12.47 -4.24 9.76
C VAL A 41 11.39 -4.63 8.75
N LEU A 42 10.99 -3.71 7.87
CA LEU A 42 10.04 -3.97 6.78
C LEU A 42 10.52 -5.13 5.89
N HIS A 43 11.77 -5.05 5.43
CA HIS A 43 12.34 -6.02 4.51
C HIS A 43 12.53 -7.41 5.14
N THR A 44 13.12 -7.46 6.34
CA THR A 44 13.47 -8.74 6.98
C THR A 44 12.31 -9.41 7.71
N GLY A 45 11.31 -8.63 8.12
CA GLY A 45 10.23 -9.11 8.98
C GLY A 45 10.66 -9.34 10.44
N ALA A 46 11.93 -9.10 10.77
CA ALA A 46 12.49 -9.39 12.09
C ALA A 46 11.86 -8.53 13.19
N GLN A 47 11.84 -9.05 14.42
CA GLN A 47 11.33 -8.29 15.56
C GLN A 47 12.19 -7.03 15.79
N TRP A 48 11.58 -5.95 16.29
CA TRP A 48 12.32 -4.71 16.60
C TRP A 48 13.54 -4.94 17.51
N ASN A 49 13.47 -5.89 18.45
CA ASN A 49 14.60 -6.23 19.34
C ASN A 49 15.80 -6.85 18.60
N GLN A 50 15.61 -7.33 17.37
CA GLN A 50 16.64 -7.93 16.54
C GLN A 50 17.26 -6.92 15.57
N LEU A 51 16.88 -5.64 15.66
CA LEU A 51 17.47 -4.58 14.84
C LEU A 51 18.99 -4.50 15.11
N PRO A 52 19.85 -4.62 14.08
CA PRO A 52 21.29 -4.58 14.26
C PRO A 52 21.77 -3.27 14.87
N THR A 53 22.85 -3.32 15.64
CA THR A 53 23.47 -2.17 16.32
C THR A 53 24.06 -1.13 15.38
N THR A 54 24.17 -1.44 14.07
CA THR A 54 24.54 -0.48 13.04
C THR A 54 23.46 0.58 12.78
N TYR A 55 22.21 0.31 13.17
CA TYR A 55 21.11 1.27 13.12
C TYR A 55 20.91 1.94 14.48
N PRO A 56 20.18 3.06 14.55
CA PRO A 56 19.78 3.63 15.83
C PRO A 56 19.03 2.62 16.71
N PRO A 57 19.07 2.79 18.05
CA PRO A 57 18.42 1.86 18.97
C PRO A 57 16.97 1.57 18.59
N LYS A 58 16.52 0.33 18.80
CA LYS A 58 15.17 -0.10 18.45
C LYS A 58 14.05 0.76 19.04
N SER A 59 14.24 1.30 20.25
CA SER A 59 13.31 2.26 20.86
C SER A 59 13.23 3.53 20.02
N THR A 60 14.36 4.14 19.65
CA THR A 60 14.41 5.32 18.79
C THR A 60 13.75 5.10 17.43
N CYS A 61 14.00 3.95 16.79
CA CYS A 61 13.37 3.64 15.51
C CYS A 61 11.85 3.44 15.63
N PHE A 62 11.42 2.72 16.67
CA PHE A 62 9.99 2.46 16.88
C PHE A 62 9.21 3.70 17.33
N GLU A 63 9.79 4.54 18.20
CA GLU A 63 9.23 5.84 18.58
C GLU A 63 9.08 6.73 17.35
N ARG A 64 10.08 6.77 16.48
CA ARG A 64 10.00 7.56 15.24
C ARG A 64 8.96 7.02 14.28
N PHE A 65 8.88 5.70 14.11
CA PHE A 65 7.85 5.07 13.29
C PHE A 65 6.44 5.46 13.76
N GLN A 66 6.20 5.43 15.07
CA GLN A 66 4.92 5.86 15.67
C GLN A 66 4.67 7.35 15.46
N GLU A 67 5.69 8.20 15.69
CA GLU A 67 5.59 9.64 15.43
C GLU A 67 5.20 9.92 13.98
N TRP A 68 5.86 9.26 13.02
CA TRP A 68 5.59 9.43 11.60
C TRP A 68 4.24 8.87 11.17
N ASN A 69 3.80 7.76 11.76
CA ASN A 69 2.45 7.23 11.59
C ASN A 69 1.40 8.23 12.07
N ASN A 70 1.55 8.79 13.27
CA ASN A 70 0.60 9.72 13.87
C ASN A 70 0.53 11.07 13.12
N ARG A 71 1.64 11.46 12.48
CA ARG A 71 1.74 12.66 11.64
C ARG A 71 1.42 12.39 10.17
N THR A 72 0.85 11.22 9.84
CA THR A 72 0.47 10.81 8.48
C THR A 72 1.57 11.00 7.43
N ILE A 73 2.84 10.76 7.82
CA ILE A 73 3.98 10.96 6.92
C ILE A 73 4.02 9.91 5.81
N PHE A 74 3.66 8.65 6.08
CA PHE A 74 3.68 7.62 5.03
C PHE A 74 2.66 7.86 3.90
N PRO A 75 1.40 8.25 4.18
CA PRO A 75 0.48 8.77 3.15
C PRO A 75 1.06 9.96 2.39
N ALA A 76 1.57 10.98 3.08
CA ALA A 76 2.13 12.17 2.43
C ALA A 76 3.34 11.86 1.52
N LEU A 77 4.16 10.87 1.88
CA LEU A 77 5.23 10.37 1.01
C LEU A 77 4.67 9.71 -0.26
N LEU A 78 3.56 8.97 -0.17
CA LEU A 78 2.93 8.36 -1.34
C LEU A 78 2.31 9.40 -2.26
N GLU A 79 1.62 10.38 -1.70
CA GLU A 79 1.03 11.51 -2.43
C GLU A 79 2.11 12.28 -3.21
N ALA A 80 3.19 12.68 -2.53
CA ALA A 80 4.27 13.42 -3.17
C ALA A 80 5.00 12.62 -4.27
N LEU A 81 5.23 11.31 -4.06
CA LEU A 81 5.84 10.46 -5.08
C LEU A 81 4.89 10.18 -6.26
N TYR A 82 3.59 10.09 -5.99
CA TYR A 82 2.57 9.97 -7.02
C TYR A 82 2.55 11.23 -7.89
N GLU A 83 2.46 12.42 -7.29
CA GLU A 83 2.48 13.70 -8.00
C GLU A 83 3.75 13.83 -8.85
N GLN A 84 4.91 13.49 -8.30
CA GLN A 84 6.16 13.53 -9.06
C GLN A 84 6.18 12.58 -10.28
N LEU A 85 5.56 11.40 -10.17
CA LEU A 85 5.42 10.47 -11.30
C LEU A 85 4.43 10.99 -12.34
N ASP A 86 3.35 11.63 -11.90
CA ASP A 86 2.34 12.24 -12.77
C ASP A 86 2.92 13.42 -13.56
N ASP A 87 3.63 14.32 -12.89
CA ASP A 87 4.34 15.46 -13.50
C ASP A 87 5.34 15.02 -14.59
N GLN A 88 5.92 13.82 -14.43
CA GLN A 88 6.85 13.22 -15.40
C GLN A 88 6.13 12.43 -16.51
N GLY A 89 4.79 12.35 -16.50
CA GLY A 89 4.00 11.57 -17.44
C GLY A 89 4.24 10.06 -17.33
N LEU A 90 4.63 9.58 -16.15
CA LEU A 90 4.97 8.16 -15.90
C LEU A 90 3.80 7.34 -15.38
N LEU A 91 2.64 7.97 -15.10
CA LEU A 91 1.42 7.29 -14.69
C LEU A 91 0.44 7.15 -15.87
N ASP A 92 -0.25 6.02 -15.95
CA ASP A 92 -1.28 5.76 -16.95
C ASP A 92 -2.54 5.16 -16.30
N LEU A 93 -3.50 6.04 -16.03
CA LEU A 93 -4.77 5.69 -15.36
C LEU A 93 -5.87 5.21 -16.33
N ARG A 94 -5.57 5.03 -17.63
CA ARG A 94 -6.55 4.53 -18.61
C ARG A 94 -6.99 3.09 -18.33
N GLU A 95 -6.11 2.31 -17.72
CA GLU A 95 -6.34 0.94 -17.27
C GLU A 95 -5.66 0.69 -15.92
N SER A 96 -6.45 0.56 -14.85
CA SER A 96 -5.96 0.20 -13.53
C SER A 96 -6.46 -1.18 -13.10
N PHE A 97 -5.70 -1.87 -12.28
CA PHE A 97 -5.99 -3.23 -11.85
C PHE A 97 -6.13 -3.28 -10.33
N ILE A 98 -7.16 -3.95 -9.84
CA ILE A 98 -7.40 -4.16 -8.40
C ILE A 98 -7.30 -5.64 -8.05
N ASP A 99 -6.61 -5.93 -6.95
CA ASP A 99 -6.64 -7.25 -6.33
C ASP A 99 -6.40 -7.16 -4.81
N GLY A 100 -6.82 -8.20 -4.12
CA GLY A 100 -6.67 -8.36 -2.68
C GLY A 100 -5.65 -9.42 -2.32
N THR A 101 -4.89 -9.18 -1.25
CA THR A 101 -4.08 -10.22 -0.59
C THR A 101 -4.38 -10.30 0.89
N PHE A 102 -3.94 -11.39 1.52
CA PHE A 102 -4.22 -11.67 2.92
C PHE A 102 -2.93 -11.89 3.70
N SER A 103 -2.79 -11.14 4.79
CA SER A 103 -1.68 -11.25 5.73
C SER A 103 -2.17 -11.83 7.05
N ALA A 104 -1.68 -13.02 7.41
CA ALA A 104 -2.04 -13.67 8.66
C ALA A 104 -1.57 -12.82 9.86
N ALA A 105 -2.38 -12.72 10.92
CA ALA A 105 -2.06 -11.94 12.11
C ALA A 105 -1.67 -12.86 13.28
N LYS A 106 -0.47 -12.65 13.87
CA LYS A 106 0.06 -13.52 14.92
C LYS A 106 -0.08 -12.99 16.35
N LYS A 107 -0.27 -11.68 16.57
CA LYS A 107 -0.28 -11.05 17.92
C LYS A 107 -1.66 -10.60 18.43
N GLY A 108 -2.71 -11.39 18.20
CA GLY A 108 -4.03 -11.11 18.80
C GLY A 108 -4.59 -9.73 18.45
N ALA A 109 -4.60 -9.36 17.17
CA ALA A 109 -5.22 -8.13 16.69
C ALA A 109 -6.64 -7.96 17.28
N LEU A 110 -6.94 -6.78 17.82
CA LEU A 110 -8.24 -6.44 18.40
C LEU A 110 -9.35 -6.50 17.30
N MET A 111 -10.22 -7.53 17.39
CA MET A 111 -11.58 -7.82 16.85
C MET A 111 -12.10 -7.08 15.57
N SER A 112 -12.85 -7.67 14.61
CA SER A 112 -14.02 -8.56 14.73
C SER A 112 -14.17 -9.58 13.57
N GLY A 113 -14.78 -10.73 13.88
CA GLY A 113 -15.19 -11.77 12.93
C GLY A 113 -14.24 -12.97 12.81
N ARG A 114 -14.80 -14.19 12.69
CA ARG A 114 -14.06 -15.41 12.28
C ARG A 114 -13.89 -15.35 10.75
N PRO A 115 -12.70 -15.06 10.22
CA PRO A 115 -12.53 -14.99 8.77
C PRO A 115 -12.45 -16.42 8.23
N LYS A 116 -13.01 -16.69 7.05
CA LYS A 116 -12.91 -18.01 6.38
C LYS A 116 -11.45 -18.48 6.18
N LYS A 117 -10.47 -17.56 6.16
CA LYS A 117 -9.02 -17.82 6.03
C LYS A 117 -8.21 -17.66 7.34
N GLY A 118 -8.87 -17.48 8.50
CA GLY A 118 -8.21 -17.28 9.80
C GLY A 118 -7.94 -15.81 10.16
N LYS A 119 -7.47 -15.54 11.38
CA LYS A 119 -7.21 -14.17 11.87
C LYS A 119 -6.15 -13.47 11.00
N GLY A 120 -6.49 -12.34 10.38
CA GLY A 120 -5.56 -11.62 9.51
C GLY A 120 -6.12 -10.30 8.98
N THR A 121 -5.31 -9.64 8.17
CA THR A 121 -5.62 -8.37 7.51
C THR A 121 -5.72 -8.60 6.01
N LYS A 122 -6.79 -8.09 5.40
CA LYS A 122 -6.87 -7.95 3.95
C LYS A 122 -6.14 -6.69 3.54
N VAL A 123 -5.34 -6.79 2.49
CA VAL A 123 -4.66 -5.68 1.84
C VAL A 123 -5.21 -5.58 0.43
N MET A 124 -5.95 -4.52 0.16
CA MET A 124 -6.46 -4.17 -1.15
C MET A 124 -5.43 -3.27 -1.83
N LEU A 125 -5.06 -3.59 -3.06
CA LEU A 125 -4.10 -2.82 -3.83
C LEU A 125 -4.71 -2.47 -5.19
N MET A 126 -4.58 -1.21 -5.60
CA MET A 126 -4.75 -0.81 -6.98
C MET A 126 -3.41 -0.42 -7.59
N VAL A 127 -3.22 -0.80 -8.84
CA VAL A 127 -2.04 -0.40 -9.63
C VAL A 127 -2.49 0.19 -10.97
N GLU A 128 -1.71 1.15 -11.48
CA GLU A 128 -1.91 1.69 -12.83
C GLU A 128 -1.42 0.74 -13.93
N ALA A 129 -1.52 1.17 -15.18
CA ALA A 129 -1.28 0.32 -16.35
C ALA A 129 0.14 -0.29 -16.42
N SER A 130 1.18 0.27 -15.82
CA SER A 130 2.53 -0.32 -15.79
C SER A 130 2.76 -1.23 -14.56
N GLY A 131 1.87 -1.13 -13.56
CA GLY A 131 1.90 -1.90 -12.31
C GLY A 131 2.40 -1.10 -11.09
N LEU A 132 2.51 0.22 -11.18
CA LEU A 132 2.85 1.07 -10.04
C LEU A 132 1.65 1.18 -9.08
N PRO A 133 1.86 1.05 -7.77
CA PRO A 133 0.77 1.19 -6.81
C PRO A 133 0.23 2.62 -6.81
N ILE A 134 -1.09 2.76 -6.91
CA ILE A 134 -1.80 4.05 -6.89
C ILE A 134 -2.77 4.18 -5.71
N SER A 135 -3.10 3.06 -5.07
CA SER A 135 -3.87 3.03 -3.83
C SER A 135 -3.53 1.78 -3.02
N VAL A 136 -3.58 1.92 -1.69
CA VAL A 136 -3.60 0.77 -0.79
C VAL A 136 -4.55 0.98 0.38
N PHE A 137 -5.36 -0.03 0.67
CA PHE A 137 -6.29 -0.03 1.79
C PHE A 137 -6.18 -1.33 2.58
N THR A 138 -6.29 -1.27 3.90
CA THR A 138 -6.28 -2.47 4.74
C THR A 138 -7.50 -2.55 5.64
N THR A 139 -8.01 -3.75 5.85
CA THR A 139 -9.14 -4.00 6.74
C THR A 139 -9.07 -5.36 7.41
N SER A 140 -9.94 -5.59 8.39
CA SER A 140 -10.11 -6.92 8.98
C SER A 140 -10.58 -7.92 7.92
N ALA A 141 -10.29 -9.20 8.12
CA ALA A 141 -10.51 -10.20 7.07
C ALA A 141 -11.98 -10.62 6.83
N SER A 142 -12.94 -9.92 7.41
CA SER A 142 -14.37 -10.25 7.36
C SER A 142 -15.09 -9.77 6.08
N PRO A 143 -14.95 -8.53 5.60
CA PRO A 143 -15.69 -8.04 4.43
C PRO A 143 -15.28 -8.72 3.13
N SER A 144 -16.19 -8.81 2.15
CA SER A 144 -15.87 -9.23 0.78
C SER A 144 -15.08 -8.17 0.04
N GLU A 145 -14.20 -8.56 -0.88
CA GLU A 145 -13.34 -7.61 -1.60
C GLU A 145 -14.12 -6.62 -2.48
N VAL A 146 -15.23 -7.06 -3.05
CA VAL A 146 -16.16 -6.20 -3.82
C VAL A 146 -16.69 -5.01 -3.02
N THR A 147 -16.84 -5.14 -1.70
CA THR A 147 -17.33 -4.05 -0.82
C THR A 147 -16.21 -3.15 -0.31
N LEU A 148 -14.97 -3.39 -0.72
CA LEU A 148 -13.79 -2.62 -0.30
C LEU A 148 -13.23 -1.74 -1.43
N VAL A 149 -13.80 -1.83 -2.63
CA VAL A 149 -13.33 -1.08 -3.80
C VAL A 149 -13.41 0.41 -3.55
N GLN A 150 -14.50 0.88 -2.97
CA GLN A 150 -14.77 2.28 -2.67
C GLN A 150 -13.75 2.79 -1.65
N ASN A 151 -13.54 2.07 -0.55
CA ASN A 151 -12.51 2.44 0.43
C ASN A 151 -11.10 2.45 -0.16
N THR A 152 -10.84 1.59 -1.15
CA THR A 152 -9.58 1.57 -1.86
C THR A 152 -9.47 2.79 -2.78
N LEU A 153 -10.52 3.18 -3.51
CA LEU A 153 -10.54 4.43 -4.27
C LEU A 153 -10.36 5.66 -3.38
N ASP A 154 -11.01 5.68 -2.22
CA ASP A 154 -10.91 6.80 -1.26
C ASP A 154 -9.52 6.86 -0.60
N SER A 155 -8.68 5.82 -0.78
CA SER A 155 -7.28 5.76 -0.31
C SER A 155 -6.26 5.92 -1.44
N MET A 156 -6.69 6.45 -2.60
CA MET A 156 -5.81 6.80 -3.71
C MET A 156 -4.73 7.80 -3.27
N PHE A 157 -3.53 7.65 -3.85
CA PHE A 157 -2.41 8.54 -3.58
C PHE A 157 -2.53 9.87 -4.34
N GLY A 158 -3.35 9.91 -5.39
CA GLY A 158 -3.71 11.13 -6.11
C GLY A 158 -5.22 11.33 -6.15
N TRP A 159 -5.65 12.42 -6.79
CA TRP A 159 -7.05 12.85 -6.83
C TRP A 159 -7.84 12.27 -8.00
N ASP A 160 -7.17 11.86 -9.07
CA ASP A 160 -7.80 11.35 -10.28
C ASP A 160 -8.18 9.88 -10.18
N TYR A 161 -9.41 9.57 -10.61
CA TYR A 161 -9.85 8.18 -10.74
C TYR A 161 -9.40 7.57 -12.07
N PRO A 162 -9.16 6.24 -12.09
CA PRO A 162 -8.89 5.56 -13.34
C PRO A 162 -10.11 5.53 -14.25
N GLU A 163 -9.90 5.64 -15.57
CA GLU A 163 -10.99 5.49 -16.54
C GLU A 163 -11.61 4.09 -16.45
N ARG A 164 -10.78 3.07 -16.16
CA ARG A 164 -11.18 1.67 -16.12
C ARG A 164 -10.54 0.96 -14.94
N LEU A 165 -11.35 0.22 -14.21
CA LEU A 165 -10.91 -0.62 -13.11
C LEU A 165 -11.14 -2.10 -13.46
N ILE A 166 -10.05 -2.85 -13.57
CA ILE A 166 -10.07 -4.26 -13.94
C ILE A 166 -9.87 -5.10 -12.67
N GLY A 167 -10.89 -5.87 -12.32
CA GLY A 167 -10.90 -6.77 -11.18
C GLY A 167 -11.01 -8.23 -11.59
N ASP A 168 -10.85 -9.11 -10.60
CA ASP A 168 -11.16 -10.52 -10.75
C ASP A 168 -12.68 -10.80 -10.77
N LYS A 169 -13.02 -12.06 -10.97
CA LYS A 169 -14.41 -12.54 -11.01
C LYS A 169 -15.19 -12.30 -9.71
N ALA A 170 -14.51 -12.12 -8.57
CA ALA A 170 -15.15 -11.78 -7.32
C ALA A 170 -15.71 -10.35 -7.32
N TYR A 171 -15.26 -9.48 -8.23
CA TYR A 171 -15.76 -8.11 -8.36
C TYR A 171 -16.99 -7.97 -9.29
N ASP A 172 -17.42 -9.01 -10.01
CA ASP A 172 -18.65 -8.96 -10.82
C ASP A 172 -19.90 -8.75 -9.94
N SER A 173 -20.48 -7.54 -10.01
CA SER A 173 -21.61 -7.06 -9.20
C SER A 173 -22.26 -5.81 -9.82
N ASP A 174 -23.58 -5.83 -10.09
CA ASP A 174 -24.30 -4.65 -10.64
C ASP A 174 -24.22 -3.42 -9.74
N GLY A 175 -24.23 -3.64 -8.42
CA GLY A 175 -24.10 -2.55 -7.46
C GLY A 175 -22.74 -1.87 -7.57
N LEU A 176 -21.67 -2.67 -7.71
CA LEU A 176 -20.32 -2.14 -7.90
C LEU A 176 -20.23 -1.43 -9.26
N ASP A 177 -20.72 -2.05 -10.33
CA ASP A 177 -20.70 -1.47 -11.67
C ASP A 177 -21.41 -0.11 -11.69
N SER A 178 -22.58 -0.02 -11.05
CA SER A 178 -23.34 1.23 -10.92
C SER A 178 -22.56 2.27 -10.12
N GLU A 179 -22.00 1.91 -8.97
CA GLU A 179 -21.23 2.84 -8.13
C GLU A 179 -19.96 3.36 -8.82
N MET A 180 -19.26 2.51 -9.57
CA MET A 180 -18.09 2.90 -10.36
C MET A 180 -18.50 3.82 -11.51
N ALA A 181 -19.61 3.55 -12.19
CA ALA A 181 -20.14 4.39 -13.26
C ALA A 181 -20.49 5.82 -12.77
N HIS A 182 -21.04 5.96 -11.56
CA HIS A 182 -21.30 7.28 -10.95
C HIS A 182 -20.02 8.09 -10.71
N ARG A 183 -18.87 7.42 -10.56
CA ARG A 183 -17.53 8.03 -10.42
C ARG A 183 -16.81 8.19 -11.77
N GLY A 184 -17.45 7.85 -12.90
CA GLY A 184 -16.85 7.89 -14.23
C GLY A 184 -15.90 6.72 -14.54
N ILE A 185 -15.96 5.64 -13.74
CA ILE A 185 -15.06 4.49 -13.84
C ILE A 185 -15.79 3.32 -14.52
N GLU A 186 -15.23 2.78 -15.60
CA GLU A 186 -15.71 1.52 -16.21
C GLU A 186 -15.17 0.31 -15.41
N MET A 187 -16.06 -0.39 -14.72
CA MET A 187 -15.71 -1.64 -14.03
C MET A 187 -15.67 -2.82 -15.00
N ILE A 188 -14.55 -3.55 -15.04
CA ILE A 188 -14.35 -4.72 -15.90
C ILE A 188 -14.00 -5.92 -15.03
N ALA A 189 -14.91 -6.89 -14.96
CA ALA A 189 -14.71 -8.14 -14.24
C ALA A 189 -15.31 -9.31 -15.04
N PRO A 190 -14.65 -10.49 -15.11
CA PRO A 190 -15.26 -11.65 -15.74
C PRO A 190 -16.55 -12.09 -15.04
N ASN A 191 -17.59 -12.37 -15.82
CA ASN A 191 -18.89 -12.79 -15.29
C ASN A 191 -18.83 -14.08 -14.45
N ARG A 192 -19.55 -14.08 -13.32
CA ARG A 192 -19.92 -15.23 -12.48
C ARG A 192 -20.67 -16.27 -13.30
N ARG A 193 -20.41 -17.56 -13.03
CA ARG A 193 -20.99 -18.68 -13.82
C ARG A 193 -22.52 -18.65 -13.86
N ASN A 194 -23.15 -18.03 -12.86
CA ASN A 194 -24.60 -17.98 -12.69
C ASN A 194 -25.20 -16.64 -13.19
N ARG A 195 -24.43 -15.81 -13.89
CA ARG A 195 -24.87 -14.52 -14.43
C ARG A 195 -25.00 -14.56 -15.95
N ARG A 196 -26.04 -13.90 -16.46
CA ARG A 196 -26.18 -13.63 -17.90
C ARG A 196 -25.00 -12.74 -18.34
N GLN A 197 -24.46 -12.96 -19.53
CA GLN A 197 -23.35 -12.12 -20.02
C GLN A 197 -23.78 -10.66 -20.07
N THR A 198 -23.17 -9.81 -19.24
CA THR A 198 -23.41 -8.36 -19.17
C THR A 198 -22.37 -7.55 -19.94
N GLN A 199 -21.24 -8.17 -20.33
CA GLN A 199 -20.13 -7.51 -21.01
C GLN A 199 -19.80 -8.22 -22.33
N ASP A 200 -19.56 -7.44 -23.39
CA ASP A 200 -18.98 -7.96 -24.64
C ASP A 200 -17.58 -8.52 -24.34
N GLY A 201 -17.15 -9.57 -25.06
CA GLY A 201 -15.86 -10.21 -24.86
C GLY A 201 -14.66 -9.31 -25.19
N ARG A 202 -14.87 -8.16 -25.85
CA ARG A 202 -13.82 -7.20 -26.21
C ARG A 202 -13.21 -6.52 -24.97
N PRO A 203 -13.98 -5.88 -24.07
CA PRO A 203 -13.50 -5.41 -22.75
C PRO A 203 -12.73 -6.47 -21.95
N LEU A 204 -13.20 -7.72 -21.94
CA LEU A 204 -12.59 -8.81 -21.16
C LEU A 204 -11.18 -9.19 -21.61
N ARG A 205 -10.71 -8.76 -22.80
CA ARG A 205 -9.31 -8.93 -23.20
C ARG A 205 -8.35 -8.20 -22.24
N ARG A 206 -8.80 -7.12 -21.59
CA ARG A 206 -8.02 -6.36 -20.60
C ARG A 206 -7.75 -7.16 -19.33
N TYR A 207 -8.65 -8.06 -18.95
CA TYR A 207 -8.46 -8.98 -17.82
C TYR A 207 -7.17 -9.81 -17.95
N ARG A 208 -6.72 -10.12 -19.18
CA ARG A 208 -5.45 -10.84 -19.41
C ARG A 208 -4.22 -10.09 -18.89
N LYS A 209 -4.32 -8.78 -18.62
CA LYS A 209 -3.25 -7.95 -18.04
C LYS A 209 -3.28 -7.88 -16.51
N ARG A 210 -4.24 -8.55 -15.83
CA ARG A 210 -4.37 -8.57 -14.35
C ARG A 210 -3.11 -9.08 -13.64
N TRP A 211 -2.27 -9.86 -14.32
CA TRP A 211 -0.97 -10.27 -13.79
C TRP A 211 -0.11 -9.09 -13.30
N LYS A 212 -0.37 -7.85 -13.77
CA LYS A 212 0.30 -6.64 -13.28
C LYS A 212 0.08 -6.38 -11.79
N VAL A 213 -1.17 -6.40 -11.31
CA VAL A 213 -1.46 -6.23 -9.88
C VAL A 213 -1.00 -7.43 -9.07
N GLU A 214 -1.14 -8.65 -9.59
CA GLU A 214 -0.64 -9.87 -8.94
C GLU A 214 0.88 -9.83 -8.76
N ARG A 215 1.62 -9.38 -9.77
CA ARG A 215 3.07 -9.18 -9.71
C ARG A 215 3.44 -8.12 -8.67
N THR A 216 2.73 -7.00 -8.63
CA THR A 216 3.00 -5.94 -7.64
C THR A 216 2.69 -6.43 -6.22
N ILE A 217 1.63 -7.21 -6.02
CA ILE A 217 1.37 -7.90 -4.75
C ILE A 217 2.53 -8.84 -4.38
N ALA A 218 3.04 -9.62 -5.34
CA ALA A 218 4.20 -10.48 -5.09
C ALA A 218 5.45 -9.67 -4.69
N TRP A 219 5.66 -8.50 -5.31
CA TRP A 219 6.73 -7.57 -4.91
C TRP A 219 6.51 -7.00 -3.50
N LEU A 220 5.28 -6.67 -3.12
CA LEU A 220 4.96 -6.27 -1.75
C LEU A 220 5.22 -7.40 -0.75
N GLN A 221 4.92 -8.64 -1.13
CA GLN A 221 5.15 -9.82 -0.28
C GLN A 221 6.63 -10.21 -0.16
N ASN A 222 7.53 -9.67 -1.00
CA ASN A 222 8.97 -9.80 -0.77
C ASN A 222 9.42 -9.04 0.49
N PHE A 223 8.67 -8.04 0.94
CA PHE A 223 8.87 -7.44 2.26
C PHE A 223 8.25 -8.35 3.30
N ARG A 224 9.10 -9.12 4.00
CA ARG A 224 8.65 -10.20 4.89
C ARG A 224 7.72 -9.71 6.01
N ARG A 225 7.82 -8.43 6.39
CA ARG A 225 6.92 -7.81 7.38
C ARG A 225 5.47 -7.68 6.90
N ILE A 226 5.23 -7.67 5.59
CA ILE A 226 3.89 -7.60 4.99
C ILE A 226 3.23 -8.98 4.94
N VAL A 227 3.98 -10.06 4.70
CA VAL A 227 3.44 -11.43 4.56
C VAL A 227 2.69 -11.87 5.82
N THR A 228 3.25 -11.57 6.99
CA THR A 228 2.63 -11.86 8.29
C THR A 228 2.60 -10.61 9.13
N ARG A 229 1.39 -10.21 9.55
CA ARG A 229 1.20 -9.08 10.44
C ARG A 229 1.61 -9.45 11.87
N TYR A 230 2.65 -8.77 12.36
CA TYR A 230 3.10 -8.86 13.75
C TYR A 230 2.64 -7.67 14.60
N GLU A 231 2.11 -6.64 13.95
CA GLU A 231 1.66 -5.38 14.53
C GLU A 231 0.34 -5.59 15.26
N ARG A 232 0.28 -5.12 16.51
CA ARG A 232 -0.96 -5.12 17.30
C ARG A 232 -1.97 -4.11 16.74
N LEU A 233 -1.52 -2.92 16.40
CA LEU A 233 -2.35 -1.85 15.82
C LEU A 233 -2.44 -2.03 14.29
N ALA A 234 -3.62 -1.78 13.72
CA ALA A 234 -3.86 -1.96 12.29
C ALA A 234 -3.17 -0.85 11.47
N GLU A 235 -3.18 0.38 11.97
CA GLU A 235 -2.49 1.54 11.37
C GLU A 235 -0.99 1.30 11.19
N HIS A 236 -0.31 0.69 12.16
CA HIS A 236 1.10 0.34 12.03
C HIS A 236 1.35 -0.67 10.91
N PHE A 237 0.43 -1.61 10.72
CA PHE A 237 0.54 -2.55 9.61
C PHE A 237 0.32 -1.85 8.26
N LEU A 238 -0.71 -1.00 8.17
CA LEU A 238 -0.94 -0.15 6.99
C LEU A 238 0.29 0.70 6.65
N SER A 239 0.90 1.34 7.64
CA SER A 239 2.12 2.14 7.46
C SER A 239 3.29 1.33 6.90
N PHE A 240 3.45 0.06 7.27
CA PHE A 240 4.46 -0.81 6.64
C PHE A 240 4.11 -1.14 5.18
N VAL A 241 2.83 -1.34 4.87
CA VAL A 241 2.38 -1.58 3.49
C VAL A 241 2.58 -0.33 2.63
N GLN A 242 2.22 0.84 3.15
CA GLN A 242 2.46 2.14 2.52
C GLN A 242 3.96 2.36 2.29
N LEU A 243 4.81 2.07 3.28
CA LEU A 243 6.25 2.18 3.14
C LEU A 243 6.83 1.25 2.07
N ALA A 244 6.27 0.05 1.89
CA ALA A 244 6.64 -0.80 0.76
C ALA A 244 6.21 -0.19 -0.60
N CYS A 245 5.03 0.42 -0.67
CA CYS A 245 4.59 1.14 -1.86
C CYS A 245 5.51 2.34 -2.17
N VAL A 246 5.93 3.11 -1.16
CA VAL A 246 6.91 4.19 -1.27
C VAL A 246 8.18 3.69 -1.95
N LEU A 247 8.72 2.53 -1.55
CA LEU A 247 9.92 1.97 -2.17
C LEU A 247 9.72 1.53 -3.63
N LEU A 248 8.52 1.06 -3.98
CA LEU A 248 8.19 0.68 -5.36
C LEU A 248 8.11 1.91 -6.27
N LEU A 249 7.45 2.98 -5.81
CA LEU A 249 7.38 4.26 -6.54
C LEU A 249 8.74 4.94 -6.63
N LEU A 250 9.48 4.99 -5.53
CA LEU A 250 10.81 5.60 -5.48
C LEU A 250 11.80 4.93 -6.44
N ARG A 251 11.75 3.59 -6.58
CA ARG A 251 12.57 2.88 -7.56
C ARG A 251 12.29 3.33 -9.00
N ARG A 252 11.05 3.72 -9.31
CA ARG A 252 10.67 4.20 -10.63
C ARG A 252 11.15 5.63 -10.92
N ILE A 253 11.24 6.46 -9.88
CA ILE A 253 11.75 7.83 -9.98
C ILE A 253 13.28 7.86 -10.08
N SER A 254 13.96 7.02 -9.30
CA SER A 254 15.43 7.03 -9.17
C SER A 254 16.15 6.03 -10.08
N GLY A 255 15.46 5.36 -11.01
CA GLY A 255 16.06 4.32 -11.87
C GLY A 255 15.41 4.26 -13.24
#